data_AF-A5FH26-F1
#
_entry.id   AF-A5FH26-F1
#
_cell.length_a   1.000
_cell.length_b   1.000
_cell.length_c   1.000
_cell.angle_alpha   90.00
_cell.angle_beta   90.00
_cell.angle_gamma   90.00
#
_symmetry.space_group_name_H-M   'P 1'
#
loop_
_entity.id
_entity.type
_entity.pdbx_description
1 polymer ?
#
loop_
_entity_poly.entity_id
_entity_poly.type
_entity_poly.pdbx_seq_one_letter_code
_entity_poly.pdbx_strand_id
1 'polypeptide(L)'
;MKIDTKKSVYKWIILLIVLTGTIILYCTTILANTFSLIIEKEYFIPKQSSIFTFKETVKNDGSSDVWRYGEDCTNYYYNLSTFNNDVLVFPKKKTNNCPGFNPENINT
;
A
#
# COMPACT_ATOMS: atom_id res chain seq x y z
N MET A 1 -4.41 46.07 -26.16
CA MET A 1 -3.92 44.68 -26.17
C MET A 1 -4.67 43.91 -25.06
N LYS A 2 -5.76 43.21 -25.41
CA LYS A 2 -6.51 42.39 -24.44
C LYS A 2 -5.70 41.12 -24.20
N ILE A 3 -5.04 41.05 -23.05
CA ILE A 3 -4.29 39.87 -22.64
C ILE A 3 -5.30 38.73 -22.49
N ASP A 4 -5.04 37.59 -23.14
CA ASP A 4 -5.82 36.35 -23.10
C ASP A 4 -5.76 35.71 -21.69
N THR A 5 -6.34 36.39 -20.70
CA THR A 5 -6.38 35.96 -19.30
C THR A 5 -7.10 34.61 -19.14
N LYS A 6 -8.08 34.33 -19.99
CA LYS A 6 -8.84 33.05 -20.00
C LYS A 6 -7.98 31.84 -20.35
N LYS A 7 -7.05 31.97 -21.32
CA LYS A 7 -6.08 30.91 -21.66
C LYS A 7 -5.04 30.70 -20.57
N SER A 8 -4.65 31.77 -19.87
CA SER A 8 -3.71 31.70 -18.74
C SER A 8 -4.31 30.92 -17.56
N VAL A 9 -5.55 31.22 -17.19
CA VAL A 9 -6.25 30.52 -16.09
C VAL A 9 -6.41 29.02 -16.38
N TYR A 10 -6.79 28.64 -17.61
CA TYR A 10 -6.94 27.22 -17.98
C TYR A 10 -5.61 26.45 -17.88
N LYS A 11 -4.48 27.08 -18.24
CA LYS A 11 -3.15 26.48 -18.07
C LYS A 11 -2.83 26.22 -16.60
N TRP A 12 -3.11 27.17 -15.71
CA TRP A 12 -2.88 27.00 -14.27
C TRP A 12 -3.79 25.92 -13.66
N ILE A 13 -5.05 25.82 -14.11
CA ILE A 13 -5.96 24.75 -13.69
C ILE A 13 -5.41 23.38 -14.12
N ILE A 14 -4.97 23.22 -15.37
CA ILE A 14 -4.36 21.96 -15.82
C ILE A 14 -3.12 21.63 -14.99
N LEU A 15 -2.23 22.61 -14.78
CA LEU A 15 -1.03 22.41 -13.98
C LEU A 15 -1.36 21.94 -12.56
N LEU A 16 -2.35 22.56 -11.92
CA LEU A 16 -2.85 22.18 -10.59
C LEU A 16 -3.39 20.75 -10.59
N ILE A 17 -4.22 20.37 -11.57
CA ILE A 17 -4.77 19.01 -11.68
C ILE A 17 -3.63 17.98 -11.81
N VAL A 18 -2.66 18.25 -12.68
CA VAL A 18 -1.50 17.36 -12.88
C VAL A 18 -0.68 17.24 -11.60
N LEU A 19 -0.36 18.37 -10.95
CA LEU A 19 0.40 18.40 -9.70
C LEU A 19 -0.32 17.66 -8.58
N THR A 20 -1.63 17.85 -8.46
CA THR A 20 -2.42 17.17 -7.43
C THR A 20 -2.49 15.68 -7.71
N GLY A 21 -2.69 15.29 -8.97
CA GLY A 21 -2.69 13.90 -9.39
C GLY A 21 -1.37 13.19 -9.12
N THR A 22 -0.22 13.84 -9.38
CA THR A 22 1.10 13.25 -9.10
C THR A 22 1.37 13.12 -7.61
N ILE A 23 0.99 14.11 -6.79
CA ILE A 23 1.10 14.03 -5.32
C ILE A 23 0.27 12.87 -4.78
N ILE A 24 -0.99 12.73 -5.23
CA ILE A 24 -1.85 11.61 -4.83
C ILE A 24 -1.21 10.29 -5.21
N LEU A 25 -0.68 10.16 -6.44
CA LEU A 25 -0.03 8.93 -6.89
C LEU A 25 1.18 8.57 -6.01
N TYR A 26 2.03 9.56 -5.68
CA TYR A 26 3.20 9.38 -4.82
C TYR A 26 2.84 9.03 -3.37
N CYS A 27 1.73 9.55 -2.85
CA CYS A 27 1.26 9.27 -1.51
C CYS A 27 0.49 7.95 -1.38
N THR A 28 0.25 7.24 -2.50
CA THR A 28 -0.47 5.96 -2.49
C THR A 28 0.47 4.77 -2.55
N THR A 29 0.00 3.63 -2.04
CA THR A 29 0.75 2.37 -2.10
C THR A 29 0.70 1.71 -3.48
N ILE A 30 -0.08 2.26 -4.42
CA ILE A 30 -0.27 1.73 -5.78
C ILE A 30 1.06 1.54 -6.50
N LEU A 31 1.91 2.56 -6.50
CA LEU A 31 3.19 2.50 -7.23
C LEU A 31 4.10 1.43 -6.66
N ALA A 32 4.25 1.40 -5.33
CA ALA A 32 5.06 0.41 -4.65
C ALA A 32 4.53 -1.01 -4.92
N ASN A 33 3.23 -1.23 -4.70
CA ASN A 33 2.60 -2.52 -4.90
C ASN A 33 2.68 -2.99 -6.37
N THR A 34 2.45 -2.09 -7.33
CA THR A 34 2.56 -2.41 -8.77
C THR A 34 4.00 -2.78 -9.12
N PHE A 35 4.96 -2.02 -8.63
CA PHE A 35 6.38 -2.29 -8.89
C PHE A 35 6.79 -3.64 -8.29
N SER A 36 6.44 -3.92 -7.03
CA SER A 36 6.73 -5.19 -6.37
C SER A 36 6.12 -6.39 -7.10
N LEU A 37 4.86 -6.29 -7.53
CA LEU A 37 4.18 -7.33 -8.32
C LEU A 37 4.84 -7.60 -9.68
N ILE A 38 5.54 -6.62 -10.26
CA ILE A 38 6.23 -6.77 -11.55
C ILE A 38 7.62 -7.38 -11.36
N ILE A 39 8.37 -6.96 -10.35
CA ILE A 39 9.78 -7.35 -10.19
C ILE A 39 9.95 -8.67 -9.43
N GLU A 40 9.06 -8.97 -8.49
CA GLU A 40 9.19 -10.12 -7.60
C GLU A 40 8.04 -11.07 -7.86
N LYS A 41 8.39 -12.24 -8.42
CA LYS A 41 7.42 -13.25 -8.86
C LYS A 41 6.63 -13.83 -7.69
N GLU A 42 7.27 -13.92 -6.52
CA GLU A 42 6.64 -14.44 -5.31
C GLU A 42 5.87 -13.37 -4.54
N TYR A 43 5.95 -12.10 -4.96
CA TYR A 43 5.21 -11.03 -4.34
C TYR A 43 3.74 -11.16 -4.68
N PHE A 44 2.90 -11.08 -3.66
CA PHE A 44 1.45 -11.08 -3.83
C PHE A 44 0.82 -10.12 -2.83
N ILE A 45 -0.40 -9.68 -3.12
CA ILE A 45 -1.19 -8.87 -2.20
C ILE A 45 -2.24 -9.78 -1.55
N PRO A 46 -2.46 -9.70 -0.22
CA PRO A 46 -3.53 -10.45 0.44
C PRO A 46 -4.87 -10.25 -0.26
N LYS A 47 -5.64 -11.33 -0.46
CA LYS A 47 -6.95 -11.30 -1.16
C LYS A 47 -7.98 -10.38 -0.49
N GLN A 48 -7.82 -10.11 0.81
CA GLN A 48 -8.67 -9.24 1.61
C GLN A 48 -8.29 -7.76 1.44
N SER A 49 -7.13 -7.48 0.84
CA SER A 49 -6.64 -6.14 0.55
C SER A 49 -6.62 -5.87 -0.96
N SER A 50 -5.99 -4.76 -1.34
CA SER A 50 -5.89 -4.37 -2.75
C SER A 50 -4.58 -3.65 -3.03
N ILE A 51 -4.24 -3.54 -4.32
CA ILE A 51 -3.09 -2.75 -4.79
C ILE A 51 -3.13 -1.28 -4.34
N PHE A 52 -4.31 -0.76 -4.00
CA PHE A 52 -4.51 0.62 -3.57
C PHE A 52 -4.31 0.84 -2.08
N THR A 53 -4.44 -0.21 -1.27
CA THR A 53 -4.60 -0.10 0.18
C THR A 53 -3.59 -0.91 0.97
N PHE A 54 -3.06 -1.98 0.38
CA PHE A 54 -2.05 -2.79 1.04
C PHE A 54 -0.79 -1.98 1.25
N LYS A 55 -0.26 -2.05 2.46
CA LYS A 55 1.00 -1.43 2.85
C LYS A 55 1.87 -2.49 3.52
N GLU A 56 2.98 -2.80 2.90
CA GLU A 56 4.06 -3.55 3.53
C GLU A 56 4.64 -2.74 4.71
N THR A 57 4.79 -3.38 5.86
CA THR A 57 5.40 -2.77 7.06
C THR A 57 6.77 -3.35 7.36
N VAL A 58 6.96 -4.65 7.13
CA VAL A 58 8.22 -5.35 7.39
C VAL A 58 8.51 -6.33 6.26
N LYS A 59 9.74 -6.28 5.74
CA LYS A 59 10.27 -7.23 4.75
C LYS A 59 10.49 -8.61 5.36
N ASN A 60 10.45 -9.64 4.52
CA ASN A 60 10.90 -10.96 4.90
C ASN A 60 12.44 -11.01 4.93
N ASP A 61 13.01 -11.55 6.01
CA ASP A 61 14.47 -11.75 6.14
C ASP A 61 15.02 -12.92 5.30
N GLY A 62 14.19 -13.50 4.42
CA GLY A 62 14.55 -14.60 3.54
C GLY A 62 15.25 -14.15 2.26
N SER A 63 15.46 -15.08 1.33
CA SER A 63 16.08 -14.80 0.03
C SER A 63 15.19 -14.06 -0.96
N SER A 64 13.87 -14.10 -0.77
CA SER A 64 12.89 -13.45 -1.66
C SER A 64 12.53 -12.07 -1.14
N ASP A 65 12.38 -11.09 -2.04
CA ASP A 65 12.07 -9.68 -1.72
C ASP A 65 10.57 -9.48 -1.48
N VAL A 66 9.99 -10.33 -0.63
CA VAL A 66 8.57 -10.33 -0.27
C VAL A 66 8.33 -9.74 1.11
N TRP A 67 7.11 -9.27 1.35
CA TRP A 67 6.70 -8.76 2.66
C TRP A 67 6.50 -9.91 3.67
N ARG A 68 6.84 -9.65 4.94
CA ARG A 68 6.54 -10.53 6.09
C ARG A 68 5.30 -10.06 6.83
N TYR A 69 5.26 -8.77 7.15
CA TYR A 69 4.13 -8.11 7.79
C TYR A 69 3.62 -6.99 6.90
N GLY A 70 2.31 -6.81 6.91
CA GLY A 70 1.66 -5.73 6.18
C GLY A 70 0.31 -5.40 6.80
N GLU A 71 -0.28 -4.31 6.32
CA GLU A 71 -1.57 -3.84 6.80
C GLU A 71 -2.38 -3.17 5.70
N ASP A 72 -3.67 -3.00 5.97
CA ASP A 72 -4.50 -2.01 5.27
C ASP A 72 -5.36 -1.24 6.27
N CYS A 73 -6.38 -0.55 5.77
CA CYS A 73 -7.28 0.24 6.60
C CYS A 73 -8.03 -0.58 7.67
N THR A 74 -8.16 -1.89 7.50
CA THR A 74 -9.06 -2.75 8.27
C THR A 74 -8.39 -3.94 8.94
N ASN A 75 -7.28 -4.45 8.38
CA ASN A 75 -6.63 -5.65 8.85
C ASN A 75 -5.10 -5.49 8.95
N TYR A 76 -4.50 -6.29 9.82
CA TYR A 76 -3.10 -6.66 9.79
C TYR A 76 -2.93 -8.02 9.12
N TYR A 77 -1.79 -8.22 8.47
CA TYR A 77 -1.46 -9.39 7.67
C TYR A 77 -0.10 -9.94 8.06
N TYR A 78 -0.01 -11.27 8.13
CA TYR A 78 1.25 -11.99 8.29
C TYR A 78 1.39 -13.02 7.18
N ASN A 79 2.44 -12.89 6.38
CA ASN A 79 2.77 -13.82 5.31
C ASN A 79 3.41 -15.09 5.91
N LEU A 80 2.78 -16.24 5.64
CA LEU A 80 3.27 -17.53 6.11
C LEU A 80 4.44 -18.08 5.26
N SER A 81 4.79 -17.39 4.17
CA SER A 81 5.84 -17.79 3.24
C SER A 81 5.62 -19.18 2.64
N THR A 82 4.36 -19.53 2.35
CA THR A 82 3.99 -20.78 1.67
C THR A 82 3.84 -20.55 0.16
N PHE A 83 3.98 -21.61 -0.62
CA PHE A 83 3.78 -21.56 -2.08
C PHE A 83 2.33 -21.22 -2.51
N ASN A 84 1.37 -21.25 -1.58
CA ASN A 84 -0.05 -20.98 -1.86
C ASN A 84 -0.48 -19.56 -1.50
N ASN A 85 0.48 -18.68 -1.16
CA ASN A 85 0.21 -17.31 -0.73
C ASN A 85 -0.70 -17.26 0.52
N ASP A 86 -0.45 -18.16 1.48
CA ASP A 86 -1.24 -18.22 2.71
C ASP A 86 -0.88 -17.04 3.64
N VAL A 87 -1.91 -16.41 4.20
CA VAL A 87 -1.78 -15.22 5.04
C VAL A 87 -2.68 -15.36 6.27
N LEU A 88 -2.13 -15.04 7.44
CA LEU A 88 -2.95 -14.82 8.63
C LEU A 88 -3.49 -13.40 8.63
N VAL A 89 -4.78 -13.25 8.93
CA VAL A 89 -5.50 -11.97 8.88
C VAL A 89 -6.04 -11.62 10.26
N PHE A 90 -5.67 -10.44 10.76
CA PHE A 90 -6.10 -9.94 12.07
C PHE A 90 -6.89 -8.64 11.91
N PRO A 91 -8.20 -8.63 12.19
CA PRO A 91 -9.00 -7.42 12.09
C PRO A 91 -8.57 -6.37 13.12
N LYS A 92 -8.25 -5.15 12.67
CA LYS A 92 -7.85 -4.03 13.54
C LYS A 92 -8.90 -3.71 14.60
N LYS A 93 -10.19 -3.92 14.28
CA LYS A 93 -11.28 -3.71 15.25
C LYS A 93 -11.21 -4.62 16.48
N LYS A 94 -10.54 -5.78 16.38
CA LYS A 94 -10.42 -6.74 17.48
C LYS A 94 -9.17 -6.54 18.34
N THR A 95 -8.18 -5.78 17.87
CA THR A 95 -6.89 -5.63 18.55
C THR A 95 -7.00 -4.81 19.83
N ASN A 96 -7.99 -3.92 19.94
CA ASN A 96 -8.28 -3.18 21.19
C ASN A 96 -8.59 -4.10 22.38
N ASN A 97 -9.00 -5.35 22.12
CA ASN A 97 -9.31 -6.34 23.16
C ASN A 97 -8.13 -7.29 23.45
N CYS A 98 -6.97 -7.07 22.83
CA CYS A 98 -5.78 -7.90 22.98
C CYS A 98 -4.61 -7.04 23.54
N PRO A 99 -4.51 -6.91 24.87
CA PRO A 99 -3.39 -6.19 25.49
C PRO A 99 -2.05 -6.81 25.08
N GLY A 100 -1.12 -5.99 24.62
CA GLY A 100 0.21 -6.45 24.18
C GLY A 100 0.29 -6.85 22.71
N PHE A 101 -0.83 -6.83 21.96
CA PHE A 101 -0.82 -7.10 20.53
C PHE A 101 0.18 -6.20 19.79
N ASN A 102 1.04 -6.82 18.99
CA ASN A 102 1.97 -6.15 18.10
C ASN A 102 1.73 -6.63 16.65
N PRO A 103 1.37 -5.75 15.71
CA PRO A 103 1.11 -6.14 14.32
C PRO A 103 2.32 -6.69 13.57
N GLU A 104 3.53 -6.52 14.12
CA GLU A 104 4.80 -7.00 13.57
C GLU A 104 5.38 -8.16 14.38
N ASN A 105 4.60 -8.75 15.30
CA ASN A 105 4.99 -9.94 16.03
C ASN A 105 3.80 -10.87 16.22
N ILE A 106 3.80 -12.00 15.51
CA ILE A 106 2.71 -12.97 15.56
C ILE A 106 2.54 -13.68 16.92
N ASN A 107 3.54 -13.59 17.80
CA ASN A 107 3.55 -14.30 19.09
C ASN A 107 2.98 -13.47 20.26
N THR A 108 2.48 -12.27 20.00
CA THR A 108 1.95 -11.32 21.01
C THR A 108 0.48 -11.06 20.81
#